data_AF-A0A7J3W7X1-F1
#
_entry.id   AF-A0A7J3W7X1-F1
#
_cell.length_a   1.000
_cell.length_b   1.000
_cell.length_c   1.000
_cell.angle_alpha   90.00
_cell.angle_beta   90.00
_cell.angle_gamma   90.00
#
_symmetry.space_group_name_H-M   'P 1'
#
loop_
_entity.id
_entity.type
_entity.pdbx_description
1 polymer ?
#
loop_
_entity_poly.entity_id
_entity_poly.type
_entity_poly.pdbx_seq_one_letter_code
_entity_poly.pdbx_strand_id
1 'polypeptide(L)' 'MVIVLECSECGGKIKIPDDALEGEIFSCPDCGMEYEVYINNGKIELKPAEIEGEDWGE' A
#
# COMPACT_ATOMS: atom_id res chain seq x y z
N MET A 1 1.44 9.33 14.54
CA MET A 1 2.84 9.15 14.06
C MET A 1 2.80 8.77 12.57
N VAL A 2 3.92 8.77 11.85
CA VAL A 2 3.94 8.31 10.44
C VAL A 2 4.99 7.22 10.28
N ILE A 3 4.61 6.14 9.61
CA ILE A 3 5.47 5.01 9.24
C ILE A 3 5.94 5.26 7.81
N VAL A 4 7.23 5.07 7.56
CA VAL A 4 7.80 5.23 6.20
C VAL A 4 8.21 3.86 5.71
N LEU A 5 7.62 3.44 4.60
CA LEU A 5 7.90 2.19 3.91
C LEU A 5 8.47 2.48 2.52
N GLU A 6 9.22 1.53 1.98
CA GLU A 6 9.84 1.64 0.66
C GLU A 6 8.93 0.99 -0.40
N CYS A 7 8.73 1.68 -1.50
CA CYS A 7 8.03 1.17 -2.67
C CYS A 7 8.88 0.08 -3.35
N SER A 8 8.33 -1.13 -3.48
CA SER A 8 8.98 -2.26 -4.14
C SER A 8 9.30 -2.03 -5.62
N GLU A 9 8.60 -1.13 -6.30
CA GLU A 9 8.78 -0.89 -7.74
C GLU A 9 9.86 0.14 -8.06
N CYS A 10 9.88 1.25 -7.34
CA CYS A 10 10.75 2.38 -7.65
C CYS A 10 11.73 2.76 -6.55
N GLY A 11 11.64 2.14 -5.37
CA GLY A 11 12.42 2.52 -4.19
C GLY A 11 12.00 3.84 -3.54
N GLY A 12 10.86 4.41 -3.97
CA GLY A 12 10.28 5.63 -3.41
C GLY A 12 9.82 5.45 -1.95
N LYS A 13 9.61 6.56 -1.23
CA LYS A 13 9.20 6.52 0.18
C LYS A 13 7.70 6.75 0.32
N ILE A 14 6.99 5.75 0.81
CA ILE A 14 5.56 5.80 1.08
C ILE A 14 5.34 6.15 2.55
N LYS A 15 4.58 7.21 2.82
CA LYS A 15 4.26 7.66 4.17
C LYS A 15 2.87 7.17 4.54
N ILE A 16 2.80 6.29 5.54
CA ILE A 16 1.56 5.70 6.04
C ILE A 16 1.29 6.26 7.44
N PRO A 17 0.08 6.75 7.75
CA PRO A 17 -0.27 7.12 9.12
C PRO A 17 -0.22 5.88 10.04
N ASP A 18 0.15 6.06 11.31
CA ASP A 18 0.14 4.95 12.27
C ASP A 18 -1.27 4.49 12.66
N ASP A 19 -2.27 5.32 12.41
CA ASP A 19 -3.70 5.00 12.56
C ASP A 19 -4.29 4.35 11.30
N ALA A 20 -3.47 3.98 10.32
CA ALA A 20 -3.93 3.31 9.11
C ALA A 20 -4.59 1.96 9.45
N LEU A 21 -5.69 1.67 8.78
CA LEU A 21 -6.48 0.46 8.95
C LEU A 21 -6.09 -0.59 7.90
N GLU A 22 -6.25 -1.86 8.25
CA GLU A 22 -6.09 -2.97 7.31
C GLU A 22 -7.08 -2.83 6.14
N GLY A 23 -6.59 -3.02 4.92
CA GLY A 23 -7.35 -2.84 3.68
C GLY A 23 -7.35 -1.41 3.12
N GLU A 24 -6.76 -0.42 3.80
CA GLU A 24 -6.58 0.90 3.19
C GLU A 24 -5.58 0.87 2.03
N ILE A 25 -5.88 1.61 0.97
CA ILE A 25 -5.03 1.69 -0.22
C ILE A 25 -4.26 3.01 -0.24
N PHE A 26 -2.95 2.92 -0.40
CA PHE A 26 -2.04 4.06 -0.55
C PHE A 26 -1.26 3.94 -1.86
N SER A 27 -1.22 5.02 -2.62
CA SER A 27 -0.44 5.12 -3.84
C SER A 27 0.97 5.66 -3.56
N CYS A 28 1.97 5.08 -4.22
CA CYS A 28 3.32 5.60 -4.21
C CYS A 28 3.35 6.96 -4.92
N PRO A 29 3.81 8.04 -4.28
CA PRO A 29 3.83 9.37 -4.88
C PRO A 29 4.86 9.51 -6.02
N ASP A 30 5.82 8.57 -6.12
CA ASP A 30 6.89 8.60 -7.11
C ASP A 30 6.53 7.86 -8.41
N CYS A 31 5.97 6.65 -8.32
CA CYS A 31 5.65 5.82 -9.50
C CYS A 31 4.16 5.56 -9.72
N GLY A 32 3.30 5.88 -8.76
CA GLY A 32 1.86 5.66 -8.85
C GLY A 32 1.37 4.24 -8.54
N MET A 33 2.25 3.29 -8.17
CA MET A 33 1.79 1.97 -7.74
C MET A 33 0.91 2.06 -6.50
N GLU A 34 -0.20 1.33 -6.49
CA GLU A 34 -1.12 1.21 -5.37
C GLU A 34 -0.72 0.04 -4.47
N TYR A 35 -0.80 0.27 -3.16
CA TYR A 35 -0.51 -0.72 -2.14
C TYR A 35 -1.64 -0.78 -1.13
N GLU A 36 -2.02 -1.98 -0.73
CA GLU A 36 -2.96 -2.24 0.35
C GLU A 36 -2.21 -2.43 1.68
N VAL A 37 -2.75 -1.83 2.75
CA VAL A 37 -2.25 -1.98 4.12
C VAL A 37 -2.61 -3.35 4.67
N TYR A 38 -1.59 -4.06 5.15
CA TYR A 38 -1.72 -5.33 5.84
C TYR A 38 -1.18 -5.20 7.27
N ILE A 39 -1.90 -5.68 8.29
CA ILE A 39 -1.47 -5.56 9.68
C ILE A 39 -1.11 -6.94 10.24
N ASN A 40 0.19 -7.22 10.38
CA ASN A 40 0.67 -8.48 10.97
C ASN A 40 1.19 -8.25 12.40
N ASN A 41 0.52 -8.84 13.40
CA ASN A 41 0.90 -8.71 14.82
C ASN A 41 1.07 -7.24 15.27
N GLY A 42 0.23 -6.33 14.75
CA GLY A 42 0.28 -4.89 15.07
C GLY A 42 1.37 -4.11 14.31
N LYS A 43 2.05 -4.74 13.35
CA LYS A 43 2.97 -4.06 12.44
C LYS A 43 2.29 -3.81 11.10
N ILE A 44 2.32 -2.56 10.65
CA ILE A 44 1.85 -2.15 9.33
C ILE A 44 2.86 -2.60 8.27
N GLU A 45 2.36 -3.30 7.26
CA GLU A 45 3.06 -3.74 6.06
C GLU A 45 2.26 -3.30 4.83
N LEU A 46 2.93 -3.19 3.68
CA LEU A 46 2.28 -2.88 2.40
C LEU A 46 2.42 -4.06 1.46
N LYS A 47 1.32 -4.43 0.81
CA LYS A 47 1.31 -5.37 -0.31
C LYS A 47 0.86 -4.64 -1.56
N PRO A 48 1.38 -4.92 -2.76
CA PRO A 48 0.83 -4.38 -3.98
C PRO A 48 -0.68 -4.64 -3.99
N ALA A 49 -1.49 -3.60 -4.18
CA ALA A 49 -2.92 -3.76 -4.25
C ALA A 49 -3.21 -4.68 -5.45
N GLU A 50 -4.00 -5.73 -5.24
CA GLU A 50 -4.48 -6.50 -6.37
C GLU A 50 -5.34 -5.56 -7.21
N ILE A 51 -4.89 -5.29 -8.43
CA ILE A 51 -5.76 -4.68 -9.44
C ILE A 51 -6.84 -5.71 -9.66
N GLU A 52 -8.03 -5.48 -9.13
CA GLU A 52 -9.19 -6.35 -9.36
C GLU A 52 -9.27 -6.60 -10.87
N GLY A 53 -8.95 -7.84 -11.24
CA GLY A 53 -9.12 -8.53 -12.51
C GLY A 53 -9.00 -7.71 -13.80
N GLU A 54 -8.28 -8.29 -14.75
CA GLU A 54 -8.63 -8.19 -16.17
C GLU A 54 -10.05 -8.75 -16.49
N ASP A 55 -11.04 -8.59 -15.62
CA ASP A 55 -12.40 -9.13 -15.74
C ASP A 55 -13.44 -8.19 -15.09
N TRP A 56 -13.26 -6.87 -15.22
CA TRP A 56 -14.39 -5.94 -15.11
C TRP A 56 -15.30 -6.12 -16.33
N GLY A 57 -16.16 -7.13 -16.30
CA GLY A 57 -17.33 -7.23 -17.16
C GLY A 57 -17.32 -8.39 -18.15
N GLU A 58 -18.04 -9.45 -17.77
CA GLU A 58 -19.06 -10.00 -18.67
C GLU A 58 -20.47 -9.62 -18.16
#